data_AF-A0A522JCB1-F1
#
_entry.id   AF-A0A522JCB1-F1
#
_cell.length_a   1.000
_cell.length_b   1.000
_cell.length_c   1.000
_cell.angle_alpha   90.00
_cell.angle_beta   90.00
_cell.angle_gamma   90.00
#
_symmetry.space_group_name_H-M   'P 1'
#
loop_
_entity.id
_entity.type
_entity.pdbx_description
1 polymer ?
#
loop_
_entity_poly.entity_id
_entity_poly.type
_entity_poly.pdbx_seq_one_letter_code
_entity_poly.pdbx_strand_id
1 'polypeptide(L)' 'MSEQVLPKAKKSVALSGVAAGNTALCTVGRSGNDLHYRGYDIH' A
#
# COMPACT_ATOMS: atom_id res chain seq x y z
N MET A 1 -14.71 -30.57 -10.01
CA MET A 1 -14.52 -29.13 -9.75
C MET A 1 -13.54 -28.99 -8.61
N SER A 2 -12.36 -28.42 -8.87
CA SER A 2 -11.33 -28.19 -7.87
C SER A 2 -11.64 -26.91 -7.09
N GLU A 3 -12.03 -27.06 -5.83
CA GLU A 3 -12.31 -25.96 -4.91
C GLU A 3 -11.00 -25.22 -4.58
N GLN A 4 -10.89 -23.93 -4.93
CA GLN A 4 -9.75 -23.10 -4.52
C GLN A 4 -9.97 -22.64 -3.09
N VAL A 5 -9.17 -23.16 -2.17
CA VAL A 5 -9.17 -22.72 -0.76
C VAL A 5 -8.53 -21.33 -0.70
N LEU A 6 -9.35 -20.28 -0.62
CA LEU A 6 -8.85 -18.94 -0.37
C LEU A 6 -8.29 -18.82 1.06
N PRO A 7 -7.12 -18.21 1.26
CA PRO A 7 -6.54 -18.04 2.57
C PRO A 7 -7.46 -17.23 3.48
N LYS A 8 -7.64 -17.70 4.72
CA LYS A 8 -8.45 -17.04 5.75
C LYS A 8 -7.98 -15.59 5.93
N ALA A 9 -8.88 -14.64 5.71
CA ALA A 9 -8.60 -13.22 5.89
C ALA A 9 -8.06 -13.00 7.31
N LYS A 10 -6.81 -12.56 7.43
CA LYS A 10 -6.23 -12.14 8.71
C LYS A 10 -7.07 -10.97 9.22
N LYS A 11 -7.29 -10.87 10.54
CA LYS A 11 -7.89 -9.68 11.15
C LYS A 11 -6.97 -8.50 10.84
N SER A 12 -7.27 -7.82 9.74
CA SER A 12 -6.53 -6.68 9.26
C SER A 12 -6.98 -5.45 10.03
N VAL A 13 -6.10 -4.48 10.21
CA VAL A 13 -6.54 -3.15 10.64
C VAL A 13 -7.51 -2.63 9.57
N ALA A 14 -8.61 -2.01 10.00
CA ALA A 14 -9.80 -1.76 9.18
C ALA A 14 -9.53 -1.14 7.79
N LEU A 15 -8.43 -0.40 7.61
CA LEU A 15 -8.07 0.31 6.37
C LEU A 15 -6.78 -0.19 5.71
N SER A 16 -6.20 -1.30 6.15
CA SER A 16 -4.96 -1.81 5.53
C SER A 16 -5.21 -2.20 4.07
N GLY A 17 -4.43 -1.61 3.16
CA GLY A 17 -4.55 -1.83 1.72
C GLY A 17 -5.70 -1.06 1.04
N VAL A 18 -6.48 -0.28 1.80
CA VAL A 18 -7.55 0.56 1.24
C VAL A 18 -6.99 1.96 0.97
N ALA A 19 -7.16 2.45 -0.26
CA ALA A 19 -6.85 3.84 -0.60
C ALA A 19 -7.84 4.76 0.13
N ALA A 20 -7.36 5.55 1.09
CA ALA A 20 -8.18 6.52 1.82
C ALA A 20 -8.43 7.83 1.05
N GLY A 21 -7.65 8.09 -0.01
CA GLY A 21 -7.75 9.29 -0.84
C GLY A 21 -6.48 9.51 -1.67
N ASN A 22 -6.45 10.63 -2.40
CA ASN A 22 -5.33 11.02 -3.25
C ASN A 22 -4.52 12.12 -2.56
N THR A 23 -3.20 12.10 -2.71
CA THR A 23 -2.29 13.13 -2.19
C THR A 23 -1.20 13.45 -3.20
N ALA A 24 -0.70 14.68 -3.16
CA ALA A 24 0.47 15.14 -3.92
C ALA A 24 1.65 15.51 -3.00
N LEU A 25 1.56 15.18 -1.71
CA LEU A 25 2.59 15.54 -0.72
C LEU A 25 3.80 14.64 -0.81
N CYS A 26 3.60 13.33 -0.80
CA CYS A 26 4.69 12.36 -0.84
C CYS A 26 4.28 11.07 -1.52
N THR A 27 5.28 10.33 -2.00
CA THR A 27 5.11 8.98 -2.54
C THR A 27 6.21 8.08 -1.99
N VAL A 28 5.85 6.82 -1.73
CA VAL A 28 6.81 5.79 -1.32
C VAL A 28 6.85 4.72 -2.42
N GLY A 29 8.04 4.31 -2.83
CA GLY A 29 8.25 3.25 -3.82
C GLY A 29 7.69 1.91 -3.35
N ARG A 30 7.35 1.02 -4.30
CA ARG A 30 6.74 -0.29 -4.00
C ARG A 30 7.63 -1.17 -3.09
N SER A 31 8.94 -1.00 -3.17
CA SER A 31 9.93 -1.69 -2.33
C SER A 31 10.16 -1.02 -0.97
N GLY A 32 9.65 0.20 -0.75
CA GLY A 32 9.78 0.95 0.50
C GLY A 32 11.05 1.78 0.66
N ASN A 33 11.96 1.77 -0.32
CA ASN A 33 13.26 2.45 -0.23
C ASN A 33 13.27 3.86 -0.80
N ASP A 34 12.38 4.16 -1.75
CA ASP A 34 12.33 5.46 -2.42
C ASP A 34 11.25 6.33 -1.77
N LEU A 35 11.63 7.48 -1.22
CA LEU A 35 10.70 8.46 -0.63
C LEU A 35 10.84 9.80 -1.33
N HIS A 36 9.76 10.24 -1.98
CA HIS A 36 9.70 11.55 -2.62
C HIS A 36 8.78 12.50 -1.87
N TYR A 37 9.19 13.75 -1.71
CA TYR A 37 8.36 14.85 -1.23
C TYR A 37 8.10 15.86 -2.34
N ARG A 38 6.83 16.03 -2.72
CA ARG A 38 6.37 16.89 -3.81
C ARG A 38 7.12 16.65 -5.14
N GLY A 39 7.56 15.42 -5.37
CA GLY A 39 8.28 15.01 -6.57
C GLY A 39 9.81 15.08 -6.50
N TYR A 40 10.39 15.50 -5.37
CA TYR A 40 11.83 15.51 -5.14
C TYR A 40 12.23 14.37 -4.21
N ASP A 41 13.39 13.78 -4.46
CA ASP A 41 14.01 12.83 -3.53
C ASP A 41 14.34 13.54 -2.20
N ILE A 42 14.26 12.79 -1.10
CA ILE A 42 14.53 13.31 0.25
C ILE A 42 16.01 13.24 0.64
N HIS A 43 16.84 12.50 -0.11
CA HIS A 43 18.28 12.34 0.14
C HIS A 43 19.13 13.53 -0.34
#